data_AF-A0A135I8J8-F1
#
_entry.id   AF-A0A135I8J8-F1
#
_cell.length_a   1.000
_cell.length_b   1.000
_cell.length_c   1.000
_cell.angle_alpha   90.00
_cell.angle_beta   90.00
_cell.angle_gamma   90.00
#
_symmetry.space_group_name_H-M   'P 1'
#
loop_
_entity.id
_entity.type
_entity.pdbx_description
1 polymer ?
#
loop_
_entity_poly.entity_id
_entity_poly.type
_entity_poly.pdbx_seq_one_letter_code
_entity_poly.pdbx_strand_id
1 'polypeptide(L)' 'MPIDTPLHAIHIDLSHASEAIALFNVIGARLAQLETTSPEHHFLFPIYKQLLLDIELLESLGI' A
#
# COMPACT_ATOMS: atom_id res chain seq x y z
N MET A 1 13.52 -17.19 12.51
CA MET A 1 13.53 -15.81 13.04
C MET A 1 12.55 -15.02 12.20
N PRO A 2 11.47 -14.45 12.76
CA PRO A 2 10.67 -13.52 11.99
C PRO A 2 11.47 -12.23 11.83
N ILE A 3 11.40 -11.69 10.64
CA ILE A 3 12.19 -10.57 10.16
C ILE A 3 11.60 -9.27 10.72
N ASP A 4 12.33 -8.62 11.62
CA ASP A 4 12.06 -7.25 12.11
C ASP A 4 12.42 -6.18 11.05
N THR A 5 12.38 -6.50 9.75
CA THR A 5 12.63 -5.48 8.72
C THR A 5 11.47 -4.49 8.78
N PRO A 6 11.74 -3.23 9.14
CA PRO A 6 10.68 -2.24 9.17
C PRO A 6 10.11 -2.07 7.78
N LEU A 7 8.80 -1.90 7.64
CA LEU A 7 8.15 -1.77 6.33
C LEU A 7 8.76 -0.62 5.50
N HIS A 8 9.23 0.44 6.15
CA HIS A 8 9.94 1.56 5.50
C HIS A 8 11.34 1.22 4.97
N ALA A 9 11.93 0.10 5.40
CA ALA A 9 13.18 -0.43 4.88
C ALA A 9 12.96 -1.39 3.69
N ILE A 10 11.70 -1.77 3.42
CA ILE A 10 11.34 -2.44 2.17
C ILE A 10 11.22 -1.33 1.12
N HIS A 11 12.28 -1.17 0.34
CA HIS A 11 12.24 -0.34 -0.87
C HIS A 11 11.35 -1.06 -1.88
N ILE A 12 10.04 -0.80 -1.83
CA ILE A 12 9.10 -1.24 -2.84
C ILE A 12 9.33 -0.31 -4.02
N ASP A 13 10.07 -0.80 -5.01
CA ASP A 13 10.24 -0.11 -6.28
C ASP A 13 8.90 -0.15 -7.00
N LEU A 14 8.21 1.00 -7.07
CA LEU A 14 6.97 1.19 -7.81
C LEU A 14 7.31 1.87 -9.15
N SER A 15 8.23 1.25 -9.90
CA SER A 15 8.68 1.77 -11.19
C SER A 15 7.56 1.79 -12.24
N HIS A 16 6.48 1.04 -12.02
CA HIS A 16 5.31 0.98 -12.89
C HIS A 16 4.01 1.11 -12.08
N ALA A 17 3.01 1.80 -12.63
CA ALA A 17 1.69 1.90 -12.01
C ALA A 17 1.06 0.53 -11.70
N SER A 18 1.36 -0.51 -12.50
CA SER A 18 0.84 -1.87 -12.29
C SER A 18 1.25 -2.48 -10.94
N GLU A 19 2.45 -2.16 -10.44
CA GLU A 19 2.95 -2.70 -9.16
C GLU A 19 2.25 -2.01 -7.99
N ALA A 20 2.06 -0.69 -8.09
CA ALA A 20 1.35 0.11 -7.11
C ALA A 20 -0.13 -0.30 -7.03
N ILE A 21 -0.78 -0.51 -8.18
CA ILE A 21 -2.15 -0.99 -8.29
C ILE A 21 -2.32 -2.39 -7.67
N ALA A 22 -1.37 -3.30 -7.93
CA ALA A 22 -1.44 -4.65 -7.34
C ALA A 22 -1.39 -4.61 -5.81
N LEU A 23 -0.47 -3.82 -5.25
CA LEU A 23 -0.36 -3.67 -3.80
C LEU A 23 -1.58 -2.94 -3.21
N PHE A 24 -2.07 -1.90 -3.87
CA PHE A 24 -3.28 -1.18 -3.50
C PHE A 24 -4.49 -2.12 -3.41
N ASN A 25 -4.68 -3.00 -4.39
CA ASN A 25 -5.76 -3.97 -4.41
C ASN A 25 -5.67 -4.98 -3.25
N VAL A 26 -4.47 -5.48 -2.94
CA VAL A 26 -4.26 -6.41 -1.82
C VAL A 26 -4.57 -5.75 -0.48
N ILE A 27 -4.05 -4.53 -0.26
CA ILE A 27 -4.29 -3.79 0.99
C ILE A 27 -5.77 -3.39 1.10
N GLY A 28 -6.39 -2.95 0.00
CA GLY A 28 -7.82 -2.62 -0.04
C GLY A 28 -8.72 -3.82 0.31
N ALA A 29 -8.43 -4.99 -0.26
CA ALA A 29 -9.15 -6.22 0.06
C ALA A 29 -9.01 -6.61 1.53
N ARG A 30 -7.82 -6.41 2.12
CA ARG A 30 -7.58 -6.66 3.54
C ARG A 30 -8.34 -5.66 4.42
N LEU A 31 -8.28 -4.37 4.11
CA LEU A 31 -9.01 -3.32 4.83
C LEU A 31 -10.52 -3.55 4.84
N ALA A 32 -11.10 -4.04 3.73
CA ALA A 32 -12.52 -4.36 3.64
C ALA A 32 -12.99 -5.44 4.61
N GLN A 33 -12.07 -6.26 5.14
CA GLN A 33 -12.36 -7.32 6.11
C GLN A 33 -12.06 -6.91 7.56
N LEU A 34 -11.47 -5.74 7.77
CA LEU A 34 -11.06 -5.27 9.09
C LEU A 34 -12.08 -4.30 9.68
N GLU A 35 -12.27 -4.39 10.99
CA GLU A 35 -12.97 -3.34 11.73
C GLU A 35 -12.13 -2.05 11.72
N THR A 36 -12.79 -0.91 11.54
CA THR A 36 -12.12 0.39 11.40
C THR A 36 -11.33 0.81 12.65
N THR A 37 -11.71 0.29 13.82
CA THR A 37 -11.06 0.51 15.11
C THR A 37 -9.87 -0.42 15.35
N SER A 38 -9.69 -1.45 14.52
CA SER A 38 -8.64 -2.44 14.72
C SER A 38 -7.25 -1.80 14.53
N PRO A 39 -6.25 -2.21 15.33
CA PRO A 39 -4.87 -1.73 15.16
C PRO A 39 -4.32 -1.98 13.75
N GLU A 40 -4.71 -3.10 13.13
CA GLU A 40 -4.32 -3.45 11.77
C GLU A 40 -4.92 -2.49 10.75
N HIS A 41 -6.21 -2.12 10.88
CA HIS A 41 -6.83 -1.12 10.02
C HIS A 41 -6.12 0.24 10.16
N HIS A 42 -5.85 0.70 11.38
CA HIS A 42 -5.11 1.95 11.61
C HIS A 42 -3.70 1.94 11.01
N PHE A 43 -3.05 0.78 10.94
CA PHE A 43 -1.74 0.64 10.32
C PHE A 43 -1.81 0.63 8.78
N LEU A 44 -2.75 -0.12 8.20
CA LEU A 44 -2.85 -0.32 6.75
C LEU A 44 -3.52 0.85 6.03
N PHE A 45 -4.44 1.57 6.67
CA PHE A 45 -5.22 2.62 6.03
C PHE A 45 -4.36 3.81 5.53
N PRO A 46 -3.36 4.31 6.26
CA PRO A 46 -2.43 5.32 5.74
C PRO A 46 -1.64 4.83 4.52
N ILE A 47 -1.23 3.56 4.51
CA ILE A 47 -0.47 2.96 3.40
C ILE A 47 -1.36 2.89 2.15
N TYR A 48 -2.61 2.45 2.31
CA TYR A 48 -3.60 2.43 1.24
C TYR A 48 -3.82 3.81 0.61
N LYS A 49 -3.89 4.86 1.43
CA LYS A 49 -4.00 6.24 0.95
C LYS A 49 -2.77 6.71 0.18
N GLN A 50 -1.58 6.38 0.67
CA GLN A 50 -0.35 6.76 -0.02
C GLN A 50 -0.27 6.09 -1.39
N LEU A 51 -0.62 4.80 -1.48
CA LEU A 51 -0.65 4.08 -2.74
C LEU A 51 -1.63 4.67 -3.75
N LEU A 52 -2.80 5.15 -3.31
CA LEU A 52 -3.72 5.84 -4.21
C LEU A 52 -3.08 7.08 -4.84
N LEU A 53 -2.40 7.91 -4.03
CA LEU A 53 -1.72 9.11 -4.51
C LEU A 53 -0.55 8.76 -5.44
N ASP A 54 0.20 7.72 -5.13
CA ASP A 54 1.34 7.28 -5.94
C ASP A 54 0.85 6.71 -7.29
N ILE A 55 -0.26 5.96 -7.31
CA ILE A 55 -0.89 5.50 -8.55
C ILE A 55 -1.35 6.69 -9.40
N GLU A 56 -2.07 7.64 -8.82
CA GLU A 56 -2.52 8.85 -9.53
C GLU A 56 -1.33 9.62 -10.11
N LEU A 57 -0.22 9.72 -9.38
CA LEU A 57 1.00 10.36 -9.85
C LEU A 57 1.62 9.59 -11.03
N LEU A 58 1.80 8.27 -10.90
CA LEU A 58 2.39 7.44 -11.95
C LEU A 58 1.55 7.48 -13.24
N GLU A 59 0.23 7.34 -13.12
CA GLU A 59 -0.70 7.46 -14.24
C GLU A 59 -0.62 8.84 -14.91
N SER A 60 -0.49 9.92 -14.12
CA SER A 60 -0.34 11.29 -14.66
C SER A 60 0.97 11.49 -15.43
N LEU A 61 2.01 10.73 -15.10
CA LEU A 61 3.30 10.74 -15.76
C LEU A 61 3.35 9.81 -16.98
N GLY A 62 2.30 9.01 -17.20
CA GLY A 62 2.21 8.03 -18.29
C GLY A 62 3.08 6.79 -18.08
N ILE A 63 3.34 6.43 -16.82
CA ILE A 63 4.17 5.30 -16.36
C ILE A 63 3.31 4.31 -15.57
#